data_AF-A0A1L7CR33-F1
#
_entry.id   AF-A0A1L7CR33-F1
#
_cell.length_a   1.000
_cell.length_b   1.000
_cell.length_c   1.000
_cell.angle_alpha   90.00
_cell.angle_beta   90.00
_cell.angle_gamma   90.00
#
_symmetry.space_group_name_H-M   'P 1'
#
loop_
_entity.id
_entity.type
_entity.pdbx_description
1 polymer ?
#
loop_
_entity_poly.entity_id
_entity_poly.type
_entity_poly.pdbx_seq_one_letter_code
_entity_poly.pdbx_strand_id
1 'polypeptide(L)'
;MRHGLVFGDIRMIHDPLARRRRAGLIGAAAAGLVAAGAGLLAVVDPAPDPGEAAVLRAESGALFVRVDDTVHPVANLASARLIAGGPEEPAEASPDALAARPLGRPVGIPGAPGTVAEEAPSPEARWAACVAPDGAVTVALTVPRPLADAAGLIARPRADGARSGTVRDWLVTAEGRRALPEEGTPEGDRVRAALGVDQATRVWRPPTEVLAAAPELPELTAVDLDAAGASGAGGGVVELADPTDAEVCTGGPDAALSLHAARPYGAAVELPGEGTAQRFAGPGAGAFAVDTGHGVQVISDNGVRHRLPDPEAAAVLGLPEPHPGWWPVLRLLPEGAALTAEAALEVDAPARP
;
A
#
# COMPACT_ATOMS: atom_id res chain seq x y z
N MET A 1 5.29 18.30 -64.60
CA MET A 1 5.75 17.50 -65.77
C MET A 1 6.58 16.34 -65.25
N ARG A 2 6.41 15.16 -65.86
CA ARG A 2 7.02 13.85 -65.51
C ARG A 2 6.41 13.09 -64.33
N HIS A 3 5.15 12.64 -64.43
CA HIS A 3 4.67 11.35 -63.86
C HIS A 3 3.35 10.86 -64.52
N GLY A 4 2.95 11.42 -65.68
CA GLY A 4 1.67 11.11 -66.34
C GLY A 4 1.76 10.28 -67.63
N LEU A 5 2.92 9.72 -67.96
CA LEU A 5 3.19 9.16 -69.29
C LEU A 5 3.21 7.62 -69.35
N VAL A 6 2.78 6.92 -68.29
CA VAL A 6 2.87 5.45 -68.21
C VAL A 6 1.51 4.73 -68.29
N PHE A 7 0.36 5.42 -68.21
CA PHE A 7 -0.96 4.75 -68.20
C PHE A 7 -1.94 5.12 -69.32
N GLY A 8 -1.54 5.85 -70.35
CA GLY A 8 -2.24 5.83 -71.65
C GLY A 8 -3.73 6.19 -71.68
N ASP A 9 -4.26 6.96 -70.71
CA ASP A 9 -5.62 7.50 -70.76
C ASP A 9 -5.63 8.99 -70.38
N ILE A 10 -6.08 9.84 -71.31
CA ILE A 10 -6.12 11.31 -71.20
C ILE A 10 -7.54 11.80 -70.90
N ARG A 11 -8.52 10.89 -70.85
CA ARG A 11 -9.85 11.26 -70.39
C ARG A 11 -9.75 11.36 -68.87
N MET A 12 -9.93 12.58 -68.35
CA MET A 12 -10.15 12.80 -66.93
C MET A 12 -11.52 12.20 -66.52
N ILE A 13 -11.69 10.88 -66.64
CA ILE A 13 -12.91 10.10 -66.31
C ILE A 13 -13.15 10.12 -64.80
N HIS A 14 -12.13 10.53 -64.05
CA HIS A 14 -12.14 10.56 -62.61
C HIS A 14 -11.70 11.94 -62.15
N ASP A 15 -12.66 12.84 -61.97
CA ASP A 15 -12.43 14.14 -61.34
C ASP A 15 -11.99 13.92 -59.87
N PRO A 16 -10.68 14.07 -59.55
CA PRO A 16 -10.17 13.80 -58.22
C PRO A 16 -10.64 14.86 -57.21
N LEU A 17 -10.97 16.07 -57.69
CA LEU A 17 -11.51 17.15 -56.86
C LEU A 17 -12.97 16.88 -56.52
N ALA A 18 -13.76 16.32 -57.44
CA ALA A 18 -15.15 15.92 -57.16
C ALA A 18 -15.23 14.79 -56.12
N ARG A 19 -14.32 13.80 -56.15
CA ARG A 19 -14.28 12.76 -55.10
C ARG A 19 -13.92 13.35 -53.74
N ARG A 20 -12.91 14.23 -53.67
CA ARG A 20 -12.50 14.91 -52.44
C ARG A 20 -13.62 15.80 -51.87
N ARG A 21 -14.35 16.52 -52.74
CA ARG A 21 -15.51 17.34 -52.36
C ARG A 21 -16.67 16.50 -51.81
N ARG A 22 -16.98 15.37 -52.45
CA ARG A 22 -18.04 14.44 -51.98
C ARG A 22 -17.66 13.81 -50.64
N ALA A 23 -16.41 13.39 -50.48
CA ALA A 23 -15.91 12.89 -49.20
C ALA A 23 -16.00 13.96 -48.10
N GLY A 24 -15.66 15.22 -48.41
CA GLY A 24 -15.81 16.35 -47.49
C GLY A 24 -17.26 16.63 -47.09
N LEU A 25 -18.20 16.58 -48.05
CA LEU A 25 -19.63 16.78 -47.78
C LEU A 25 -20.21 15.66 -46.91
N ILE A 26 -19.84 14.41 -47.18
CA ILE A 26 -20.28 13.25 -46.37
C ILE A 26 -19.71 13.36 -44.96
N GLY A 27 -18.43 13.73 -44.82
CA GLY A 27 -17.80 13.98 -43.52
C GLY A 27 -18.50 15.09 -42.73
N ALA A 28 -18.84 16.21 -43.38
CA ALA A 28 -19.56 17.31 -42.74
C ALA A 28 -20.99 16.91 -42.32
N ALA A 29 -21.70 16.15 -43.15
CA ALA A 29 -23.02 15.65 -42.82
C ALA A 29 -22.98 14.67 -41.64
N ALA A 30 -21.99 13.76 -41.61
CA ALA A 30 -21.78 12.84 -40.50
C ALA A 30 -21.44 13.60 -39.20
N ALA A 31 -20.54 14.59 -39.26
CA ALA A 31 -20.21 15.43 -38.11
C ALA A 31 -21.43 16.21 -37.61
N GLY A 32 -22.24 16.74 -38.52
CA GLY A 32 -23.50 17.42 -38.18
C GLY A 32 -24.51 16.50 -37.48
N LEU A 33 -24.64 15.25 -37.94
CA LEU A 33 -25.49 14.25 -37.30
C LEU A 33 -24.98 13.86 -35.90
N VAL A 34 -23.66 13.69 -35.73
CA VAL A 34 -23.05 13.43 -34.42
C VAL A 34 -23.28 14.62 -33.48
N ALA A 35 -23.06 15.85 -33.94
CA ALA A 35 -23.28 17.06 -33.14
C ALA A 35 -24.77 17.24 -32.77
N ALA A 36 -25.69 16.99 -33.70
CA ALA A 36 -27.12 17.03 -33.44
C ALA A 36 -27.54 15.94 -32.43
N GLY A 37 -26.99 14.73 -32.54
CA GLY A 37 -27.23 13.65 -31.59
C GLY A 37 -26.69 13.98 -30.19
N ALA A 38 -25.47 14.52 -30.09
CA ALA A 38 -24.89 14.97 -28.84
C ALA A 38 -25.70 16.13 -28.22
N GLY A 39 -26.14 17.09 -29.03
CA GLY A 39 -26.98 18.19 -28.58
C GLY A 39 -28.35 17.74 -28.09
N LEU A 40 -28.96 16.74 -28.74
CA LEU A 40 -30.21 16.14 -28.29
C LEU A 40 -30.02 15.45 -26.93
N LEU A 41 -28.94 14.68 -26.74
CA LEU A 41 -28.63 14.03 -25.47
C LEU A 41 -28.39 15.04 -24.34
N ALA A 42 -27.70 16.15 -24.61
CA ALA A 42 -27.45 17.20 -23.63
C ALA A 42 -28.73 17.93 -23.15
N VAL A 43 -29.79 17.94 -23.95
CA VAL A 43 -31.09 18.53 -23.57
C VAL A 43 -31.92 17.56 -22.73
N VAL A 44 -31.66 16.25 -22.82
CA VAL A 44 -32.42 15.21 -22.12
C VAL A 44 -31.96 15.01 -20.67
N ASP A 45 -30.71 15.35 -20.33
CA ASP A 45 -30.21 15.30 -18.96
C ASP A 45 -29.36 16.55 -18.63
N PRO A 46 -30.00 17.71 -18.42
CA PRO A 46 -29.30 18.97 -18.21
C PRO A 46 -28.78 19.05 -16.77
N ALA A 47 -27.49 18.72 -16.61
CA ALA A 47 -26.70 18.73 -15.38
C ALA A 47 -27.07 17.63 -14.34
N PRO A 48 -26.08 16.94 -13.76
CA PRO A 48 -26.34 15.88 -12.78
C PRO A 48 -27.13 16.38 -11.56
N ASP A 49 -28.29 15.77 -11.30
CA ASP A 49 -29.06 15.95 -10.07
C ASP A 49 -28.91 14.69 -9.19
N PRO A 50 -28.28 14.80 -8.01
CA PRO A 50 -28.05 13.65 -7.14
C PRO A 50 -29.30 13.20 -6.37
N GLY A 51 -30.44 13.87 -6.51
CA GLY A 51 -31.67 13.53 -5.78
C GLY A 51 -31.42 13.45 -4.27
N GLU A 52 -31.89 12.37 -3.63
CA GLU A 52 -31.71 12.13 -2.20
C GLU A 52 -30.47 11.28 -1.85
N ALA A 53 -29.38 11.31 -2.65
CA ALA A 53 -28.15 10.57 -2.32
C ALA A 53 -27.43 11.15 -1.08
N ALA A 54 -26.96 10.33 -0.13
CA ALA A 54 -26.33 10.84 1.08
C ALA A 54 -24.88 11.29 0.81
N VAL A 55 -24.19 10.65 -0.13
CA VAL A 55 -22.83 11.03 -0.56
C VAL A 55 -22.86 11.64 -1.95
N LEU A 56 -22.23 12.80 -2.10
CA LEU A 56 -22.22 13.60 -3.32
C LEU A 56 -20.78 13.84 -3.81
N ARG A 57 -20.59 13.87 -5.12
CA ARG A 57 -19.34 14.25 -5.78
C ARG A 57 -19.60 15.42 -6.71
N ALA A 58 -18.91 16.54 -6.49
CA ALA A 58 -18.93 17.64 -7.45
C ALA A 58 -18.10 17.29 -8.68
N GLU A 59 -18.35 17.99 -9.79
CA GLU A 59 -17.55 17.89 -11.01
C GLU A 59 -16.04 18.13 -10.79
N SER A 60 -15.68 18.91 -9.75
CA SER A 60 -14.29 19.14 -9.35
C SER A 60 -13.63 17.95 -8.65
N GLY A 61 -14.40 16.89 -8.36
CA GLY A 61 -14.01 15.75 -7.54
C GLY A 61 -14.17 15.95 -6.04
N ALA A 62 -14.59 17.15 -5.59
CA ALA A 62 -14.83 17.43 -4.17
C ALA A 62 -16.01 16.58 -3.65
N LEU A 63 -15.84 16.00 -2.47
CA LEU A 63 -16.85 15.17 -1.83
C LEU A 63 -17.68 16.00 -0.85
N PHE A 64 -18.96 15.68 -0.79
CA PHE A 64 -19.89 16.20 0.21
C PHE A 64 -20.70 15.05 0.80
N VAL A 65 -21.13 15.22 2.05
CA VAL A 65 -22.08 14.32 2.70
C VAL A 65 -23.29 15.12 3.17
N ARG A 66 -24.48 14.58 2.93
CA ARG A 66 -25.72 15.17 3.41
C ARG A 66 -26.05 14.64 4.80
N VAL A 67 -26.25 15.56 5.74
CA VAL A 67 -26.79 15.28 7.07
C VAL A 67 -28.07 16.11 7.20
N ASP A 68 -29.20 15.43 7.34
CA ASP A 68 -30.54 16.02 7.22
C ASP A 68 -30.70 16.76 5.87
N ASP A 69 -30.99 18.06 5.90
CA ASP A 69 -31.10 18.90 4.70
C ASP A 69 -29.80 19.67 4.36
N THR A 70 -28.73 19.51 5.14
CA THR A 70 -27.48 20.27 4.99
C THR A 70 -26.40 19.44 4.31
N VAL A 71 -25.70 20.02 3.33
CA VAL A 71 -24.54 19.39 2.67
C VAL A 71 -23.25 19.87 3.32
N HIS A 72 -22.42 18.95 3.77
CA HIS A 72 -21.13 19.23 4.39
C HIS A 72 -19.99 18.84 3.46
N PRO A 73 -19.02 19.72 3.16
CA PRO A 73 -17.77 19.30 2.52
C PRO A 73 -17.10 18.24 3.38
N VAL A 74 -16.66 17.14 2.78
CA VAL A 74 -16.03 16.03 3.51
C VAL A 74 -14.63 15.73 2.98
N ALA A 75 -13.70 15.51 3.89
CA ALA A 75 -12.28 15.37 3.57
C ALA A 75 -11.96 14.12 2.71
N ASN A 76 -12.75 13.05 2.80
CA ASN A 76 -12.50 11.78 2.12
C ASN A 76 -13.76 10.88 2.07
N LEU A 77 -13.71 9.86 1.22
CA LEU A 77 -14.81 8.92 1.02
C LEU A 77 -15.12 8.07 2.26
N ALA A 78 -14.08 7.62 2.98
CA ALA A 78 -14.28 6.85 4.21
C ALA A 78 -15.11 7.64 5.24
N SER A 79 -14.80 8.91 5.44
CA SER A 79 -15.56 9.79 6.33
C SER A 79 -17.00 9.98 5.85
N ALA A 80 -17.21 10.16 4.54
CA ALA A 80 -18.55 10.29 3.97
C ALA A 80 -19.41 9.04 4.22
N ARG A 81 -18.85 7.85 4.00
CA ARG A 81 -19.50 6.56 4.23
C ARG A 81 -19.81 6.31 5.71
N LEU A 82 -18.87 6.67 6.61
CA LEU A 82 -19.10 6.59 8.06
C LEU A 82 -20.24 7.48 8.54
N ILE A 83 -20.34 8.70 7.98
CA ILE A 83 -21.42 9.65 8.31
C ILE A 83 -22.76 9.18 7.72
N ALA A 84 -22.74 8.72 6.46
CA ALA A 84 -23.93 8.18 5.79
C ALA A 84 -24.41 6.85 6.38
N GLY A 85 -23.53 6.12 7.08
CA GLY A 85 -23.82 4.82 7.69
C GLY A 85 -23.88 3.67 6.68
N GLY A 86 -23.32 3.82 5.48
CA GLY A 86 -23.29 2.78 4.47
C GLY A 86 -22.25 3.00 3.36
N PRO A 87 -21.96 1.96 2.56
CA PRO A 87 -20.96 2.00 1.49
C PRO A 87 -21.50 2.67 0.23
N GLU A 88 -22.16 3.81 0.38
CA GLU A 88 -22.75 4.53 -0.74
C GLU A 88 -21.67 4.95 -1.74
N GLU A 89 -21.98 4.78 -3.03
CA GLU A 89 -21.22 5.37 -4.11
C GLU A 89 -21.61 6.84 -4.28
N PRO A 90 -20.65 7.77 -4.39
CA PRO A 90 -20.97 9.19 -4.53
C PRO A 90 -21.79 9.47 -5.78
N ALA A 91 -22.95 10.12 -5.61
CA ALA A 91 -23.74 10.61 -6.74
C ALA A 91 -23.12 11.90 -7.30
N GLU A 92 -23.00 11.99 -8.62
CA GLU A 92 -22.53 13.20 -9.29
C GLU A 92 -23.51 14.36 -9.05
N ALA A 93 -22.99 15.52 -8.68
CA ALA A 93 -23.77 16.69 -8.34
C ALA A 93 -23.27 17.92 -9.08
N SER A 94 -24.18 18.55 -9.83
CA SER A 94 -23.91 19.83 -10.50
C SER A 94 -23.72 20.98 -9.49
N PRO A 95 -23.04 22.07 -9.88
CA PRO A 95 -22.88 23.24 -9.04
C PRO A 95 -24.21 23.84 -8.56
N ASP A 96 -25.23 23.85 -9.43
CA ASP A 96 -26.56 24.37 -9.11
C ASP A 96 -27.28 23.47 -8.10
N ALA A 97 -27.15 22.14 -8.21
CA ALA A 97 -27.73 21.18 -7.26
C ALA A 97 -27.10 21.27 -5.86
N LEU A 98 -25.80 21.57 -5.78
CA LEU A 98 -25.12 21.82 -4.50
C LEU A 98 -25.51 23.18 -3.92
N ALA A 99 -25.62 24.22 -4.75
CA ALA A 99 -26.00 25.57 -4.31
C ALA A 99 -27.47 25.67 -3.84
N ALA A 100 -28.33 24.76 -4.29
CA ALA A 100 -29.73 24.70 -3.87
C ALA A 100 -29.92 24.25 -2.40
N ARG A 101 -28.88 23.72 -1.75
CA ARG A 101 -28.94 23.17 -0.38
C ARG A 101 -28.12 24.02 0.60
N PRO A 102 -28.51 24.11 1.88
CA PRO A 102 -27.67 24.71 2.92
C PRO A 102 -26.28 24.07 2.98
N LEU A 103 -25.23 24.88 2.92
CA LEU A 103 -23.85 24.43 3.05
C LEU A 103 -23.41 24.47 4.53
N GLY A 104 -23.00 23.31 5.03
CA GLY A 104 -22.47 23.11 6.38
C GLY A 104 -20.96 23.35 6.48
N ARG A 105 -20.44 23.15 7.69
CA ARG A 105 -18.99 23.22 7.95
C ARG A 105 -18.28 21.98 7.37
N PRO A 106 -17.00 22.09 6.97
CA PRO A 106 -16.19 20.93 6.60
C PRO A 106 -16.09 19.92 7.75
N VAL A 107 -16.18 18.64 7.41
CA VAL A 107 -16.10 17.51 8.35
C VAL A 107 -15.19 16.41 7.78
N GLY A 108 -14.82 15.47 8.62
CA GLY A 108 -14.12 14.25 8.23
C GLY A 108 -12.80 14.06 8.95
N ILE A 109 -12.29 12.84 8.83
CA ILE A 109 -11.08 12.38 9.53
C ILE A 109 -9.85 12.72 8.67
N PRO A 110 -8.92 13.56 9.14
CA PRO A 110 -7.71 13.87 8.38
C PRO A 110 -6.88 12.62 8.07
N GLY A 111 -6.45 12.50 6.82
CA GLY A 111 -5.64 11.37 6.34
C GLY A 111 -6.38 10.04 6.16
N ALA A 112 -7.68 9.98 6.48
CA ALA A 112 -8.47 8.78 6.24
C ALA A 112 -8.66 8.49 4.72
N PRO A 113 -8.92 7.22 4.35
CA PRO A 113 -8.93 6.81 2.96
C PRO A 113 -9.89 7.57 2.03
N GLY A 114 -9.35 8.09 0.92
CA GLY A 114 -10.12 8.66 -0.19
C GLY A 114 -10.70 7.61 -1.15
N THR A 115 -10.10 6.42 -1.17
CA THR A 115 -10.50 5.27 -2.00
C THR A 115 -10.40 3.98 -1.17
N VAL A 116 -11.22 3.00 -1.50
CA VAL A 116 -11.24 1.68 -0.86
C VAL A 116 -11.02 0.64 -1.95
N ALA A 117 -10.21 -0.37 -1.65
CA ALA A 117 -9.96 -1.48 -2.56
C ALA A 117 -11.23 -2.33 -2.73
N GLU A 118 -11.59 -2.61 -3.98
CA GLU A 118 -12.75 -3.46 -4.32
C GLU A 118 -12.50 -4.93 -3.95
N GLU A 119 -11.25 -5.38 -4.03
CA GLU A 119 -10.84 -6.74 -3.75
C GLU A 119 -9.83 -6.79 -2.61
N ALA A 120 -9.89 -7.87 -1.82
CA ALA A 120 -8.88 -8.14 -0.82
C ALA A 120 -7.51 -8.39 -1.48
N PRO A 121 -6.39 -8.06 -0.80
CA PRO A 121 -5.08 -8.43 -1.30
C PRO A 121 -4.93 -9.94 -1.49
N SER A 122 -3.98 -10.34 -2.35
CA SER A 122 -3.68 -11.76 -2.61
C SER A 122 -3.46 -12.53 -1.30
N PRO A 123 -4.04 -13.72 -1.13
CA PRO A 123 -3.82 -14.55 0.07
C PRO A 123 -2.38 -15.07 0.19
N GLU A 124 -1.57 -14.98 -0.86
CA GLU A 124 -0.14 -15.30 -0.84
C GLU A 124 0.72 -14.14 -0.31
N ALA A 125 0.16 -12.94 -0.23
CA ALA A 125 0.89 -11.78 0.23
C ALA A 125 1.18 -11.86 1.74
N ARG A 126 2.35 -11.36 2.14
CA ARG A 126 2.81 -11.27 3.52
C ARG A 126 3.39 -9.88 3.79
N TRP A 127 3.24 -9.45 5.02
CA TRP A 127 3.81 -8.20 5.51
C TRP A 127 5.31 -8.34 5.74
N ALA A 128 6.08 -7.38 5.24
CA ALA A 128 7.52 -7.31 5.39
C ALA A 128 7.99 -5.89 5.68
N ALA A 129 9.03 -5.76 6.51
CA ALA A 129 9.81 -4.56 6.69
C ALA A 129 11.18 -4.77 6.03
N CYS A 130 11.45 -3.99 4.98
CA CYS A 130 12.59 -4.15 4.10
C CYS A 130 13.57 -2.99 4.26
N VAL A 131 14.87 -3.30 4.34
CA VAL A 131 15.95 -2.31 4.38
C VAL A 131 16.71 -2.41 3.07
N ALA A 132 16.69 -1.33 2.29
CA ALA A 132 17.46 -1.21 1.06
C ALA A 132 18.96 -0.99 1.38
N PRO A 133 19.87 -1.19 0.41
CA PRO A 133 21.31 -1.00 0.63
C PRO A 133 21.71 0.43 1.07
N ASP A 134 20.90 1.44 0.73
CA ASP A 134 21.06 2.83 1.18
C ASP A 134 20.54 3.07 2.61
N GLY A 135 19.98 2.04 3.25
CA GLY A 135 19.44 2.07 4.60
C GLY A 135 17.97 2.49 4.69
N ALA A 136 17.31 2.82 3.57
CA ALA A 136 15.92 3.22 3.58
C ALA A 136 15.00 2.03 3.87
N VAL A 137 14.03 2.26 4.75
CA VAL A 137 13.07 1.27 5.26
C VAL A 137 11.74 1.41 4.54
N THR A 138 11.31 0.31 3.92
CA THR A 138 10.00 0.18 3.27
C THR A 138 9.16 -0.85 4.02
N VAL A 139 7.95 -0.49 4.42
CA VAL A 139 6.93 -1.47 4.81
C VAL A 139 6.20 -1.91 3.55
N ALA A 140 6.18 -3.22 3.29
CA ALA A 140 5.59 -3.77 2.09
C ALA A 140 4.58 -4.88 2.43
N LEU A 141 3.49 -4.92 1.66
CA LEU A 141 2.74 -6.15 1.44
C LEU A 141 3.29 -6.75 0.13
N THR A 142 3.87 -7.95 0.19
CA THR A 142 4.60 -8.57 -0.93
C THR A 142 4.43 -10.09 -0.90
N VAL A 143 4.68 -10.78 -2.01
CA VAL A 143 4.89 -12.24 -1.96
C VAL A 143 6.34 -12.45 -1.54
N PRO A 144 6.61 -12.98 -0.33
CA PRO A 144 7.99 -13.15 0.10
C PRO A 144 8.67 -14.23 -0.74
N ARG A 145 9.99 -14.09 -0.88
CA ARG A 145 10.88 -15.19 -1.26
C ARG A 145 11.76 -15.47 -0.06
N PRO A 146 11.32 -16.37 0.85
CA PRO A 146 12.08 -16.71 2.04
C PRO A 146 13.50 -17.12 1.67
N LEU A 147 14.43 -16.83 2.57
CA LEU A 147 15.78 -17.37 2.47
C LEU A 147 15.72 -18.92 2.49
N ALA A 148 16.67 -19.59 1.84
CA ALA A 148 16.74 -21.05 1.89
C ALA A 148 16.93 -21.54 3.34
N ASP A 149 16.32 -22.68 3.69
CA ASP A 149 16.28 -23.22 5.08
C ASP A 149 17.66 -23.36 5.73
N ALA A 150 18.70 -23.63 4.94
CA ALA A 150 20.08 -23.80 5.41
C ALA A 150 20.90 -22.49 5.37
N ALA A 151 20.27 -21.34 5.15
CA ALA A 151 20.94 -20.06 5.06
C ALA A 151 20.45 -19.09 6.15
N GLY A 152 21.32 -18.16 6.53
CA GLY A 152 21.02 -17.16 7.55
C GLY A 152 21.89 -15.93 7.41
N LEU A 153 21.63 -14.93 8.24
CA LEU A 153 22.48 -13.75 8.36
C LEU A 153 22.76 -13.43 9.83
N ILE A 154 23.90 -12.79 10.06
CA ILE A 154 24.20 -12.19 11.36
C ILE A 154 23.68 -10.77 11.36
N ALA A 155 22.80 -10.46 12.30
CA ALA A 155 22.23 -9.14 12.49
C ALA A 155 22.69 -8.52 13.81
N ARG A 156 22.97 -7.22 13.78
CA ARG A 156 23.20 -6.40 14.96
C ARG A 156 22.34 -5.15 14.85
N PRO A 157 21.32 -4.95 15.72
CA PRO A 157 20.44 -3.80 15.60
C PRO A 157 21.25 -2.49 15.71
N ARG A 158 20.91 -1.52 14.86
CA ARG A 158 21.46 -0.17 14.93
C ARG A 158 21.00 0.48 16.24
N ALA A 159 21.93 1.09 16.95
CA ALA A 159 21.62 1.88 18.14
C ALA A 159 21.03 3.22 17.71
N ASP A 160 19.70 3.32 17.72
CA ASP A 160 19.00 4.56 17.41
C ASP A 160 18.71 5.32 18.72
N GLY A 161 19.60 6.24 19.07
CA GLY A 161 19.29 7.39 19.93
C GLY A 161 18.95 7.20 21.41
N ALA A 162 18.65 6.00 21.95
CA ALA A 162 18.43 5.86 23.41
C ALA A 162 18.59 4.44 23.98
N ARG A 163 19.36 4.42 25.09
CA ARG A 163 19.62 3.38 26.11
C ARG A 163 20.72 2.36 25.82
N SER A 164 21.72 2.46 26.70
CA SER A 164 22.76 1.50 27.06
C SER A 164 22.14 0.16 27.48
N GLY A 165 21.71 -0.63 26.49
CA GLY A 165 21.56 -2.07 26.62
C GLY A 165 22.75 -2.75 25.93
N THR A 166 23.11 -3.95 26.37
CA THR A 166 24.09 -4.77 25.64
C THR A 166 23.51 -5.07 24.25
N VAL A 167 24.13 -4.50 23.21
CA VAL A 167 23.77 -4.81 21.82
C VAL A 167 24.15 -6.27 21.58
N ARG A 168 23.14 -7.13 21.45
CA ARG A 168 23.31 -8.55 21.14
C ARG A 168 23.31 -8.78 19.63
N ASP A 169 24.10 -9.76 19.20
CA ASP A 169 24.00 -10.29 17.84
C ASP A 169 22.86 -11.29 17.75
N TRP A 170 22.32 -11.40 16.56
CA TRP A 170 21.23 -12.29 16.23
C TRP A 170 21.61 -13.13 15.02
N LEU A 171 21.29 -14.41 15.06
CA LEU A 171 21.15 -15.21 13.87
C LEU A 171 19.72 -15.04 13.36
N VAL A 172 19.55 -14.62 12.11
CA VAL A 172 18.25 -14.50 11.46
C VAL A 172 18.17 -15.51 10.31
N THR A 173 17.13 -16.33 10.31
CA THR A 173 16.86 -17.38 9.31
C THR A 173 15.43 -17.24 8.78
N ALA A 174 15.00 -18.14 7.89
CA ALA A 174 13.63 -18.14 7.36
C ALA A 174 12.56 -18.35 8.45
N GLU A 175 12.91 -19.00 9.57
CA GLU A 175 12.01 -19.29 10.69
C GLU A 175 11.90 -18.16 11.71
N GLY A 176 12.92 -17.32 11.84
CA GLY A 176 12.95 -16.29 12.88
C GLY A 176 14.34 -15.78 13.21
N ARG A 177 14.42 -15.04 14.32
CA ARG A 177 15.66 -14.57 14.93
C ARG A 177 15.96 -15.32 16.22
N ARG A 178 17.21 -15.71 16.43
CA ARG A 178 17.73 -16.24 17.70
C ARG A 178 18.82 -15.33 18.21
N ALA A 179 18.75 -14.94 19.48
CA ALA A 179 19.86 -14.22 20.10
C ALA A 179 21.10 -15.13 20.10
N LEU A 180 22.27 -14.55 19.83
CA LEU A 180 23.55 -15.22 20.01
C LEU A 180 24.07 -14.93 21.42
N PRO A 181 24.70 -15.93 22.07
CA PRO A 181 25.39 -15.71 23.33
C PRO A 181 26.48 -14.64 23.19
N GLU A 182 26.85 -14.00 24.29
CA GLU A 182 27.78 -12.87 24.29
C GLU A 182 29.15 -13.24 23.69
N GLU A 183 29.65 -12.37 22.81
CA GLU A 183 30.94 -12.52 22.15
C GLU A 183 32.08 -12.48 23.19
N GLY A 184 33.07 -13.38 23.06
CA GLY A 184 34.18 -13.49 24.02
C GLY A 184 33.87 -14.36 25.24
N THR A 185 32.64 -14.88 25.36
CA THR A 185 32.34 -15.96 26.30
C THR A 185 32.64 -17.33 25.67
N PRO A 186 33.03 -18.36 26.45
CA PRO A 186 33.31 -19.70 25.91
C PRO A 186 32.13 -20.30 25.11
N GLU A 187 30.90 -19.94 25.47
CA GLU A 187 29.70 -20.37 24.75
C GLU A 187 29.50 -19.56 23.45
N GLY A 188 29.56 -18.23 23.52
CA GLY A 188 29.41 -17.37 22.35
C GLY A 188 30.46 -17.59 21.27
N ASP A 189 31.70 -17.89 21.67
CA ASP A 189 32.79 -18.20 20.76
C ASP A 189 32.57 -19.58 20.08
N ARG A 190 32.09 -20.58 20.83
CA ARG A 190 31.75 -21.90 20.26
C ARG A 190 30.59 -21.81 19.28
N VAL A 191 29.52 -21.09 19.64
CA VAL A 191 28.36 -20.89 18.76
C VAL A 191 28.77 -20.18 17.47
N ARG A 192 29.57 -19.11 17.55
CA ARG A 192 30.08 -18.39 16.37
C ARG A 192 30.98 -19.26 15.50
N ALA A 193 31.89 -20.03 16.10
CA ALA A 193 32.75 -20.95 15.37
C ALA A 193 31.95 -22.03 14.63
N ALA A 194 30.91 -22.58 15.28
CA ALA A 194 30.03 -23.58 14.68
C ALA A 194 29.16 -23.02 13.53
N LEU A 195 28.77 -21.74 13.62
CA LEU A 195 28.08 -21.03 12.54
C LEU A 195 29.02 -20.56 11.41
N GLY A 196 30.34 -20.75 11.54
CA GLY A 196 31.32 -20.25 10.57
C GLY A 196 31.48 -18.72 10.58
N VAL A 197 31.11 -18.04 11.67
CA VAL A 197 31.27 -16.59 11.80
C VAL A 197 32.75 -16.26 11.99
N ASP A 198 33.29 -15.48 11.07
CA ASP A 198 34.70 -15.04 11.04
C ASP A 198 34.82 -13.53 10.74
N GLN A 199 36.04 -13.05 10.51
CA GLN A 199 36.29 -11.63 10.20
C GLN A 199 35.75 -11.18 8.83
N ALA A 200 35.49 -12.10 7.92
CA ALA A 200 34.90 -11.80 6.60
C ALA A 200 33.36 -11.73 6.67
N THR A 201 32.77 -12.29 7.73
CA THR A 201 31.32 -12.31 7.93
C THR A 201 30.75 -10.90 8.05
N ARG A 202 29.81 -10.57 7.16
CA ARG A 202 29.15 -9.27 7.13
C ARG A 202 27.95 -9.27 8.07
N VAL A 203 27.90 -8.25 8.93
CA VAL A 203 26.82 -8.06 9.90
C VAL A 203 25.81 -7.06 9.36
N TRP A 204 24.57 -7.50 9.17
CA TRP A 204 23.46 -6.63 8.82
C TRP A 204 23.09 -5.71 10.00
N ARG A 205 22.87 -4.42 9.74
CA ARG A 205 22.62 -3.41 10.78
C ARG A 205 21.31 -2.65 10.60
N PRO A 206 20.15 -3.33 10.74
CA PRO A 206 18.84 -2.70 10.60
C PRO A 206 18.46 -1.86 11.82
N PRO A 207 17.47 -0.97 11.72
CA PRO A 207 16.78 -0.44 12.88
C PRO A 207 16.23 -1.56 13.78
N THR A 208 16.15 -1.28 15.08
CA THR A 208 15.73 -2.29 16.07
C THR A 208 14.31 -2.80 15.77
N GLU A 209 13.41 -1.92 15.34
CA GLU A 209 12.02 -2.27 15.06
C GLU A 209 11.87 -3.13 13.80
N VAL A 210 12.78 -2.99 12.83
CA VAL A 210 12.81 -3.86 11.65
C VAL A 210 13.30 -5.25 12.05
N LEU A 211 14.41 -5.37 12.78
CA LEU A 211 14.85 -6.68 13.29
C LEU A 211 13.78 -7.33 14.18
N ALA A 212 13.05 -6.52 14.94
CA ALA A 212 11.95 -6.96 15.80
C ALA A 212 10.78 -7.59 15.02
N ALA A 213 10.70 -7.40 13.70
CA ALA A 213 9.66 -7.97 12.86
C ALA A 213 9.77 -9.48 12.71
N ALA A 214 10.98 -10.04 12.56
CA ALA A 214 11.19 -11.49 12.45
C ALA A 214 10.85 -12.19 13.78
N PRO A 215 10.05 -13.27 13.85
CA PRO A 215 9.69 -13.90 15.13
C PRO A 215 10.89 -14.26 16.00
N GLU A 216 10.81 -13.98 17.30
CA GLU A 216 11.87 -14.36 18.25
C GLU A 216 11.75 -15.83 18.63
N LEU A 217 12.85 -16.55 18.46
CA LEU A 217 13.01 -17.94 18.84
C LEU A 217 13.93 -18.03 20.08
N PRO A 218 13.95 -19.17 20.78
CA PRO A 218 14.86 -19.38 21.91
C PRO A 218 16.32 -19.03 21.55
N GLU A 219 17.04 -18.47 22.52
CA GLU A 219 18.47 -18.14 22.38
C GLU A 219 19.24 -19.36 21.86
N LEU A 220 20.15 -19.13 20.90
CA LEU A 220 20.90 -20.21 20.28
C LEU A 220 21.99 -20.71 21.24
N THR A 221 21.96 -21.99 21.56
CA THR A 221 22.96 -22.63 22.41
C THR A 221 23.88 -23.55 21.61
N ALA A 222 25.04 -23.88 22.17
CA ALA A 222 25.92 -24.90 21.57
C ALA A 222 25.24 -26.28 21.47
N VAL A 223 24.34 -26.59 22.41
CA VAL A 223 23.59 -27.86 22.43
C VAL A 223 22.65 -27.97 21.23
N ASP A 224 22.03 -26.86 20.83
CA ASP A 224 21.14 -26.83 19.67
C ASP A 224 21.90 -27.17 18.38
N LEU A 225 23.15 -26.73 18.28
CA LEU A 225 24.03 -27.01 17.13
C LEU A 225 24.51 -28.46 17.11
N ASP A 226 24.82 -29.04 18.27
CA ASP A 226 25.20 -30.45 18.39
C ASP A 226 24.04 -31.37 18.00
N ALA A 227 22.81 -31.04 18.43
CA ALA A 227 21.59 -31.77 18.08
C ALA A 227 21.24 -31.66 16.58
N ALA A 228 21.46 -30.49 16.00
CA ALA A 228 21.35 -30.24 14.57
C ALA A 228 22.31 -31.10 13.74
N GLY A 229 23.59 -31.15 14.12
CA GLY A 229 24.61 -31.98 13.48
C GLY A 229 24.35 -33.48 13.58
N ALA A 230 23.70 -33.95 14.67
CA ALA A 230 23.40 -35.36 14.89
C ALA A 230 22.17 -35.88 14.12
N SER A 231 21.22 -35.00 13.78
CA SER A 231 19.96 -35.38 13.12
C SER A 231 19.98 -35.24 11.59
N GLY A 232 20.98 -34.56 11.02
CA GLY A 232 21.00 -34.21 9.60
C GLY A 232 19.80 -33.34 9.16
N ALA A 233 19.02 -32.84 10.11
CA ALA A 233 17.73 -32.18 9.90
C ALA A 233 17.50 -30.98 10.84
N GLY A 234 18.53 -30.51 11.55
CA GLY A 234 18.39 -29.36 12.44
C GLY A 234 19.20 -28.17 11.96
N GLY A 235 18.58 -26.99 11.92
CA GLY A 235 19.10 -25.70 12.40
C GLY A 235 20.50 -25.22 12.02
N GLY A 236 21.22 -25.90 11.14
CA GLY A 236 22.56 -25.53 10.70
C GLY A 236 22.43 -24.54 9.57
N VAL A 237 22.65 -23.27 9.86
CA VAL A 237 23.02 -22.32 8.81
C VAL A 237 24.33 -22.83 8.23
N VAL A 238 24.26 -23.37 7.02
CA VAL A 238 25.41 -23.85 6.23
C VAL A 238 26.03 -22.70 5.45
N GLU A 239 25.23 -21.68 5.14
CA GLU A 239 25.66 -20.53 4.35
C GLU A 239 25.17 -19.22 4.97
N LEU A 240 26.12 -18.36 5.37
CA LEU A 240 25.82 -17.00 5.78
C LEU A 240 25.70 -16.12 4.55
N ALA A 241 24.53 -15.52 4.35
CA ALA A 241 24.26 -14.60 3.25
C ALA A 241 24.95 -13.24 3.48
N ASP A 242 25.47 -12.62 2.41
CA ASP A 242 25.96 -11.25 2.44
C ASP A 242 24.79 -10.26 2.30
N PRO A 243 24.51 -9.42 3.31
CA PRO A 243 23.42 -8.45 3.28
C PRO A 243 23.73 -7.18 2.47
N THR A 244 24.95 -7.01 1.94
CA THR A 244 25.41 -5.72 1.38
C THR A 244 24.84 -5.43 -0.01
N ASP A 245 24.59 -6.46 -0.82
CA ASP A 245 24.19 -6.32 -2.22
C ASP A 245 22.68 -6.49 -2.44
N ALA A 246 21.91 -6.70 -1.37
CA ALA A 246 20.50 -7.03 -1.43
C ALA A 246 19.67 -6.16 -0.47
N GLU A 247 18.42 -5.91 -0.87
CA GLU A 247 17.40 -5.52 0.09
C GLU A 247 17.10 -6.70 1.02
N VAL A 248 17.16 -6.46 2.33
CA VAL A 248 16.90 -7.46 3.36
C VAL A 248 15.55 -7.18 4.01
N CYS A 249 14.66 -8.16 3.98
CA CYS A 249 13.31 -8.03 4.50
C CYS A 249 13.08 -8.97 5.69
N THR A 250 12.39 -8.45 6.69
CA THR A 250 11.95 -9.21 7.87
C THR A 250 10.43 -9.20 7.94
N GLY A 251 9.84 -10.35 8.27
CA GLY A 251 8.39 -10.55 8.18
C GLY A 251 7.85 -11.48 9.27
N GLY A 252 6.66 -12.03 9.01
CA GLY A 252 6.01 -12.98 9.92
C GLY A 252 6.56 -14.41 9.84
N PRO A 253 5.92 -15.37 10.52
CA PRO A 253 6.37 -16.77 10.62
C PRO A 253 6.55 -17.49 9.28
N ASP A 254 5.76 -17.15 8.27
CA ASP A 254 5.84 -17.77 6.93
C ASP A 254 7.04 -17.27 6.10
N ALA A 255 7.66 -16.17 6.52
CA ALA A 255 8.75 -15.51 5.81
C ALA A 255 9.51 -14.56 6.75
N ALA A 256 10.16 -15.10 7.78
CA ALA A 256 10.82 -14.27 8.79
C ALA A 256 11.99 -13.48 8.20
N LEU A 257 12.65 -14.06 7.19
CA LEU A 257 13.75 -13.46 6.44
C LEU A 257 13.59 -13.73 4.95
N SER A 258 13.69 -12.66 4.15
CA SER A 258 13.73 -12.74 2.68
C SER A 258 14.82 -11.82 2.13
N LEU A 259 15.49 -12.25 1.07
CA LEU A 259 16.41 -11.41 0.30
C LEU A 259 15.75 -11.05 -1.04
N HIS A 260 15.75 -9.76 -1.39
CA HIS A 260 15.05 -9.22 -2.55
C HIS A 260 13.53 -9.44 -2.46
N ALA A 261 12.78 -8.48 -1.90
CA ALA A 261 11.32 -8.51 -1.94
C ALA A 261 10.86 -8.86 -3.35
N ALA A 262 10.01 -9.88 -3.50
CA ALA A 262 9.64 -10.42 -4.79
C ALA A 262 8.64 -9.49 -5.47
N ARG A 263 9.13 -8.34 -5.93
CA ARG A 263 8.35 -7.18 -6.33
C ARG A 263 7.44 -6.70 -5.18
N PRO A 264 7.54 -5.43 -4.77
CA PRO A 264 6.42 -4.86 -4.04
C PRO A 264 5.14 -5.02 -4.87
N TYR A 265 4.02 -5.37 -4.23
CA TYR A 265 2.72 -5.06 -4.81
C TYR A 265 2.66 -3.53 -4.88
N GLY A 266 2.51 -2.96 -6.07
CA GLY A 266 2.44 -1.50 -6.27
C GLY A 266 3.76 -0.72 -6.22
N ALA A 267 3.68 0.57 -6.53
CA ALA A 267 4.79 1.51 -6.38
C ALA A 267 4.88 1.95 -4.92
N ALA A 268 6.11 2.13 -4.41
CA ALA A 268 6.31 2.65 -3.08
C ALA A 268 5.95 4.14 -3.00
N VAL A 269 5.27 4.53 -1.92
CA VAL A 269 4.94 5.92 -1.59
C VAL A 269 5.70 6.34 -0.33
N GLU A 270 6.04 7.63 -0.25
CA GLU A 270 6.68 8.19 0.95
C GLU A 270 5.65 8.30 2.08
N LEU A 271 6.07 7.88 3.27
CA LEU A 271 5.27 7.95 4.48
C LEU A 271 5.39 9.33 5.13
N PRO A 272 4.30 9.85 5.74
CA PRO A 272 4.38 11.07 6.53
C PRO A 272 5.12 10.86 7.86
N GLY A 273 5.84 11.88 8.32
CA GLY A 273 6.50 11.92 9.63
C GLY A 273 7.94 11.40 9.64
N GLU A 274 8.50 11.24 10.84
CA GLU A 274 9.90 10.83 11.06
C GLU A 274 10.00 9.41 11.65
N GLY A 275 9.09 8.51 11.24
CA GLY A 275 9.04 7.12 11.72
C GLY A 275 10.19 6.23 11.19
N THR A 276 10.31 5.03 11.75
CA THR A 276 11.31 4.04 11.31
C THR A 276 11.12 3.64 9.85
N ALA A 277 9.87 3.55 9.38
CA ALA A 277 9.57 3.33 7.97
C ALA A 277 9.48 4.68 7.24
N GLN A 278 10.19 4.81 6.11
CA GLN A 278 10.11 5.99 5.25
C GLN A 278 9.15 5.76 4.08
N ARG A 279 8.94 4.51 3.67
CA ARG A 279 8.09 4.18 2.53
C ARG A 279 7.08 3.08 2.84
N PHE A 280 5.98 3.10 2.10
CA PHE A 280 4.99 2.04 2.07
C PHE A 280 4.77 1.54 0.65
N ALA A 281 4.70 0.22 0.48
CA ALA A 281 4.35 -0.41 -0.78
C ALA A 281 3.18 -1.39 -0.56
N GLY A 282 1.99 -0.96 -0.97
CA GLY A 282 0.75 -1.71 -0.87
C GLY A 282 0.12 -2.01 -2.24
N PRO A 283 -1.02 -2.71 -2.29
CA PRO A 283 -1.63 -3.22 -3.53
C PRO A 283 -1.96 -2.15 -4.58
N GLY A 284 -2.00 -0.86 -4.21
CA GLY A 284 -2.23 0.25 -5.15
C GLY A 284 -3.68 0.43 -5.59
N ALA A 285 -4.60 -0.38 -5.04
CA ALA A 285 -6.03 -0.37 -5.37
C ALA A 285 -6.89 0.47 -4.40
N GLY A 286 -6.28 1.23 -3.50
CA GLY A 286 -6.97 1.95 -2.43
C GLY A 286 -6.75 1.31 -1.06
N ALA A 287 -7.49 1.77 -0.06
CA ALA A 287 -7.36 1.28 1.30
C ALA A 287 -7.96 -0.11 1.50
N PHE A 288 -7.40 -0.89 2.41
CA PHE A 288 -7.84 -2.25 2.69
C PHE A 288 -7.78 -2.56 4.19
N ALA A 289 -8.62 -3.50 4.62
CA ALA A 289 -8.69 -3.94 6.01
C ALA A 289 -7.64 -5.02 6.28
N VAL A 290 -7.10 -4.99 7.49
CA VAL A 290 -6.08 -5.92 7.98
C VAL A 290 -6.45 -6.38 9.38
N ASP A 291 -6.58 -7.69 9.57
CA ASP A 291 -6.82 -8.28 10.89
C ASP A 291 -5.48 -8.58 11.59
N THR A 292 -5.24 -7.94 12.72
CA THR A 292 -4.01 -8.13 13.52
C THR A 292 -4.13 -9.27 14.56
N GLY A 293 -5.29 -9.92 14.66
CA GLY A 293 -5.65 -10.83 15.75
C GLY A 293 -6.05 -10.13 17.05
N HIS A 294 -5.79 -8.81 17.15
CA HIS A 294 -6.15 -7.95 18.28
C HIS A 294 -7.06 -6.80 17.89
N GLY A 295 -7.59 -6.83 16.66
CA GLY A 295 -8.43 -5.79 16.08
C GLY A 295 -8.08 -5.53 14.62
N VAL A 296 -9.00 -4.84 13.93
CA VAL A 296 -8.86 -4.50 12.52
C VAL A 296 -8.20 -3.13 12.38
N GLN A 297 -7.24 -3.05 11.46
CA GLN A 297 -6.63 -1.81 11.00
C GLN A 297 -7.02 -1.61 9.54
N VAL A 298 -7.30 -0.38 9.14
CA VAL A 298 -7.44 -0.01 7.72
C VAL A 298 -6.16 0.70 7.32
N ILE A 299 -5.49 0.16 6.30
CA ILE A 299 -4.27 0.76 5.76
C ILE A 299 -4.68 1.57 4.53
N SER A 300 -4.46 2.88 4.58
CA SER A 300 -4.68 3.75 3.43
C SER A 300 -3.67 3.50 2.32
N ASP A 301 -3.98 3.97 1.11
CA ASP A 301 -3.09 3.96 -0.04
C ASP A 301 -1.78 4.73 0.20
N ASN A 302 -1.80 5.74 1.08
CA ASN A 302 -0.61 6.48 1.53
C ASN A 302 0.12 5.84 2.73
N GLY A 303 -0.28 4.63 3.16
CA GLY A 303 0.43 3.85 4.18
C GLY A 303 0.20 4.28 5.62
N VAL A 304 -0.87 5.02 5.92
CA VAL A 304 -1.30 5.33 7.28
C VAL A 304 -2.22 4.22 7.79
N ARG A 305 -1.99 3.73 9.01
CA ARG A 305 -2.92 2.79 9.66
C ARG A 305 -3.98 3.56 10.43
N HIS A 306 -5.22 3.17 10.27
CA HIS A 306 -6.34 3.67 11.05
C HIS A 306 -7.00 2.51 11.79
N ARG A 307 -7.21 2.68 13.09
CA ARG A 307 -7.93 1.67 13.87
C ARG A 307 -9.39 1.65 13.44
N LEU A 308 -9.94 0.45 13.25
CA LEU A 308 -11.37 0.23 13.05
C LEU A 308 -11.93 -0.42 14.32
N PRO A 309 -12.51 0.36 15.26
CA PRO A 309 -12.94 -0.16 16.56
C PRO A 309 -14.16 -1.07 16.47
N ASP A 310 -15.04 -0.79 15.51
CA ASP A 310 -16.27 -1.52 15.27
C ASP A 310 -16.14 -2.39 14.02
N PRO A 311 -16.24 -3.73 14.13
CA PRO A 311 -16.21 -4.62 12.98
C PRO A 311 -17.32 -4.35 11.96
N GLU A 312 -18.50 -3.87 12.39
CA GLU A 312 -19.61 -3.56 11.49
C GLU A 312 -19.29 -2.37 10.57
N ALA A 313 -18.41 -1.47 11.02
CA ALA A 313 -17.95 -0.34 10.23
C ALA A 313 -17.13 -0.76 9.00
N ALA A 314 -16.63 -2.00 8.92
CA ALA A 314 -15.99 -2.51 7.70
C ALA A 314 -16.99 -2.57 6.53
N ALA A 315 -18.22 -3.02 6.80
CA ALA A 315 -19.28 -3.07 5.80
C ALA A 315 -19.76 -1.67 5.40
N VAL A 316 -19.83 -0.74 6.36
CA VAL A 316 -20.12 0.68 6.11
C VAL A 316 -19.09 1.30 5.18
N LEU A 317 -17.82 0.98 5.36
CA LEU A 317 -16.74 1.49 4.51
C LEU A 317 -16.68 0.81 3.14
N GLY A 318 -17.38 -0.31 2.95
CA GLY A 318 -17.30 -1.13 1.74
C GLY A 318 -15.98 -1.87 1.61
N LEU A 319 -15.36 -2.21 2.74
CA LEU A 319 -14.10 -2.95 2.76
C LEU A 319 -14.36 -4.45 2.52
N PRO A 320 -13.55 -5.12 1.69
CA PRO A 320 -13.59 -6.57 1.55
C PRO A 320 -13.13 -7.26 2.84
N GLU A 321 -13.13 -8.60 2.85
CA GLU A 321 -12.67 -9.37 4.00
C GLU A 321 -11.26 -8.93 4.45
N PRO A 322 -11.03 -8.72 5.77
CA PRO A 322 -9.73 -8.29 6.27
C PRO A 322 -8.61 -9.27 5.93
N HIS A 323 -7.51 -8.73 5.40
CA HIS A 323 -6.30 -9.52 5.14
C HIS A 323 -5.55 -9.84 6.45
N PRO A 324 -4.92 -11.03 6.59
CA PRO A 324 -4.08 -11.31 7.75
C PRO A 324 -2.95 -10.29 7.94
N GLY A 325 -2.80 -9.80 9.16
CA GLY A 325 -1.81 -8.81 9.56
C GLY A 325 -0.63 -9.39 10.32
N TRP A 326 0.50 -8.67 10.31
CA TRP A 326 1.63 -8.96 11.19
C TRP A 326 1.99 -7.69 11.97
N TRP A 327 1.57 -7.63 13.24
CA TRP A 327 1.68 -6.43 14.06
C TRP A 327 3.11 -5.86 14.17
N PRO A 328 4.17 -6.66 14.32
CA PRO A 328 5.54 -6.15 14.35
C PRO A 328 5.95 -5.33 13.12
N VAL A 329 5.38 -5.60 11.94
CA VAL A 329 5.58 -4.80 10.72
C VAL A 329 4.57 -3.66 10.64
N LEU A 330 3.29 -3.91 10.91
CA LEU A 330 2.23 -2.90 10.80
C LEU A 330 2.43 -1.70 11.74
N ARG A 331 3.03 -1.93 12.91
CA ARG A 331 3.32 -0.87 13.89
C ARG A 331 4.36 0.14 13.39
N LEU A 332 5.11 -0.18 12.34
CA LEU A 332 6.10 0.72 11.72
C LEU A 332 5.45 1.81 10.87
N LEU A 333 4.21 1.61 10.43
CA LEU A 333 3.45 2.62 9.70
C LEU A 333 3.10 3.82 10.61
N PRO A 334 2.73 4.99 10.07
CA PRO A 334 2.15 6.07 10.87
C PRO A 334 0.73 5.70 11.34
N GLU A 335 0.33 6.14 12.54
CA GLU A 335 -1.04 5.97 13.06
C GLU A 335 -1.87 7.21 12.78
N GLY A 336 -3.00 7.01 12.11
CA GLY A 336 -4.04 8.01 11.94
C GLY A 336 -5.15 7.88 13.00
N ALA A 337 -6.12 8.78 12.94
CA ALA A 337 -7.29 8.73 13.80
C ALA A 337 -8.16 7.48 13.52
N ALA A 338 -8.88 7.01 14.54
CA ALA A 338 -9.75 5.86 14.44
C ALA A 338 -10.94 6.15 13.50
N LEU A 339 -11.30 5.17 12.67
CA LEU A 339 -12.42 5.27 11.73
C LEU A 339 -13.73 5.03 12.47
N THR A 340 -14.37 6.13 12.89
CA THR A 340 -15.66 6.12 13.59
C THR A 340 -16.55 7.23 13.03
N ALA A 341 -17.87 7.05 13.10
CA ALA A 341 -18.82 8.09 12.69
C ALA A 341 -18.66 9.36 13.54
N GLU A 342 -18.37 9.22 14.85
CA GLU A 342 -18.11 10.35 15.75
C GLU A 342 -16.91 11.18 15.29
N ALA A 343 -15.76 10.54 15.03
CA ALA A 343 -14.57 11.22 14.53
C ALA A 343 -14.79 11.85 13.14
N ALA A 344 -15.63 11.24 12.30
CA ALA A 344 -15.96 11.78 10.99
C ALA A 344 -16.85 13.03 11.06
N LEU A 345 -17.72 13.15 12.07
CA LEU A 345 -18.56 14.33 12.29
C LEU A 345 -17.81 15.50 12.95
N GLU A 346 -16.60 15.26 13.48
CA GLU A 346 -15.76 16.33 13.98
C GLU A 346 -15.41 17.32 12.86
N VAL A 347 -15.35 18.60 13.23
CA VAL A 347 -15.01 19.64 12.28
C VAL A 347 -13.52 19.56 11.99
N ASP A 348 -13.18 19.40 10.71
CA ASP A 348 -11.81 19.49 10.26
C ASP A 348 -11.30 20.92 10.53
N ALA A 349 -10.53 21.07 11.61
CA ALA A 349 -9.89 22.32 11.94
C ALA A 349 -8.62 22.41 11.07
N PRO A 350 -8.45 23.45 10.24
CA PRO A 350 -7.25 23.57 9.44
C PRO A 350 -6.04 23.54 10.35
N ALA A 351 -5.02 22.75 9.98
CA ALA A 351 -3.75 22.70 10.69
C ALA A 351 -3.25 24.13 10.93
N ARG A 352 -2.95 24.47 12.19
CA ARG A 352 -2.33 25.77 12.48
C ARG A 352 -0.98 25.83 11.77
N PRO A 353 -0.69 26.92 11.04
CA PRO A 353 0.57 27.08 10.31
C PRO A 353 1.78 27.13 11.23
#